data_AF-S3Y4E5-F1
#
_entry.id   AF-S3Y4E5-F1
#
_cell.length_a   1.000
_cell.length_b   1.000
_cell.length_c   1.000
_cell.angle_alpha   90.00
_cell.angle_beta   90.00
_cell.angle_gamma   90.00
#
_symmetry.space_group_name_H-M   'P 1'
#
loop_
_entity.id
_entity.type
_entity.pdbx_description
1 polymer ?
#
loop_
_entity_poly.entity_id
_entity_poly.type
_entity_poly.pdbx_seq_one_letter_code
_entity_poly.pdbx_strand_id
1 'polypeptide(L)'
;DSNPKVPNANDHFEPGYEDGSGKPGSDVKIDAPKFTDKDGKDTKAPEGTKFTPGENVPDGVKIDENTGEITVSIPEDAKPGDKITVPVVVTYPDGTKDTVDVTVTVTDKDAGLYEPAYEGKLVVPGEETKSSPSFTGKDDKDVKAPEGSKFKITDGFTAPEGYEVKIDENTGEI
;
A
#
# COMPACT_ATOMS: atom_id res chain seq x y z
N ASP A 1 47.53 8.10 -30.27
CA ASP A 1 46.09 7.81 -30.12
C ASP A 1 45.49 8.48 -28.91
N SER A 2 44.81 9.60 -29.12
CA SER A 2 43.83 10.08 -28.13
C SER A 2 42.48 9.54 -28.58
N ASN A 3 42.13 8.32 -28.16
CA ASN A 3 40.75 7.89 -28.25
C ASN A 3 39.97 8.77 -27.27
N PRO A 4 39.09 9.70 -27.71
CA PRO A 4 38.27 10.43 -26.76
C PRO A 4 37.43 9.39 -26.04
N LYS A 5 37.68 9.23 -24.73
CA LYS A 5 36.84 8.41 -23.87
C LYS A 5 35.43 8.99 -24.01
N VAL A 6 34.54 8.27 -24.69
CA VAL A 6 33.13 8.62 -24.76
C VAL A 6 32.68 8.89 -23.33
N PRO A 7 32.08 10.06 -23.04
CA PRO A 7 31.63 10.35 -21.69
C PRO A 7 30.61 9.30 -21.29
N ASN A 8 30.86 8.64 -20.16
CA ASN A 8 29.94 7.65 -19.61
C ASN A 8 28.63 8.34 -19.20
N ALA A 9 27.48 7.75 -19.56
CA ALA A 9 26.16 8.27 -19.24
C ALA A 9 25.92 8.29 -17.73
N ASN A 10 26.33 7.27 -16.99
CA ASN A 10 26.20 7.24 -15.52
C ASN A 10 26.97 8.35 -14.80
N ASP A 11 28.03 8.92 -15.39
CA ASP A 11 28.70 10.08 -14.82
C ASP A 11 27.89 11.38 -15.03
N HIS A 12 26.84 11.36 -15.85
CA HIS A 12 26.06 12.55 -16.25
C HIS A 12 24.59 12.50 -15.88
N PHE A 13 24.05 11.32 -15.62
CA PHE A 13 22.64 11.08 -15.33
C PHE A 13 22.55 10.34 -14.01
N GLU A 14 21.74 10.86 -13.09
CA GLU A 14 21.45 10.20 -11.82
C GLU A 14 19.97 9.79 -11.82
N PRO A 15 19.65 8.48 -11.89
CA PRO A 15 18.28 8.00 -11.79
C PRO A 15 17.82 8.00 -10.33
N GLY A 16 16.56 8.35 -10.11
CA GLY A 16 15.94 8.38 -8.79
C GLY A 16 14.46 7.98 -8.86
N TYR A 17 14.05 7.09 -7.96
CA TYR A 17 12.65 6.73 -7.77
C TYR A 17 12.06 7.47 -6.58
N GLU A 18 10.76 7.72 -6.63
CA GLU A 18 10.00 8.14 -5.46
C GLU A 18 9.68 6.91 -4.60
N ASP A 19 9.82 7.04 -3.29
CA ASP A 19 9.47 5.96 -2.37
C ASP A 19 7.96 5.70 -2.35
N GLY A 20 7.60 4.43 -2.14
CA GLY A 20 6.22 3.96 -2.09
C GLY A 20 5.71 3.74 -0.68
N SER A 21 4.39 3.72 -0.54
CA SER A 21 3.75 3.18 0.65
C SER A 21 2.42 2.51 0.32
N GLY A 22 2.08 1.47 1.07
CA GLY A 22 0.86 0.71 0.81
C GLY A 22 0.47 -0.22 1.96
N LYS A 23 -0.74 -0.74 1.89
CA LYS A 23 -1.32 -1.61 2.93
C LYS A 23 -0.95 -3.07 2.67
N PRO A 24 -0.86 -3.92 3.71
CA PRO A 24 -0.70 -5.36 3.54
C PRO A 24 -1.80 -5.94 2.64
N GLY A 25 -1.43 -6.72 1.63
CA GLY A 25 -2.36 -7.30 0.64
C GLY A 25 -2.72 -6.38 -0.53
N SER A 26 -2.08 -5.21 -0.65
CA SER A 26 -2.28 -4.30 -1.78
C SER A 26 -1.07 -4.23 -2.71
N ASP A 27 -1.34 -3.89 -3.97
CA ASP A 27 -0.30 -3.62 -4.95
C ASP A 27 0.05 -2.12 -4.95
N VAL A 28 1.31 -1.80 -4.72
CA VAL A 28 1.86 -0.45 -4.81
C VAL A 28 2.48 -0.26 -6.19
N LYS A 29 2.10 0.80 -6.89
CA LYS A 29 2.74 1.21 -8.14
C LYS A 29 3.67 2.39 -7.87
N ILE A 30 4.90 2.26 -8.33
CA ILE A 30 5.91 3.32 -8.35
C ILE A 30 6.07 3.73 -9.80
N ASP A 31 5.93 5.02 -10.05
CA ASP A 31 6.11 5.59 -11.37
C ASP A 31 7.55 5.41 -11.85
N ALA A 32 7.76 5.60 -13.16
CA ALA A 32 9.07 5.58 -13.78
C ALA A 32 10.09 6.50 -13.06
N PRO A 33 11.38 6.16 -13.06
CA PRO A 33 12.39 6.95 -12.38
C PRO A 33 12.55 8.32 -13.04
N LYS A 34 12.82 9.32 -12.21
CA LYS A 34 13.29 10.63 -12.66
C LYS A 34 14.79 10.56 -12.89
N PHE A 35 15.26 11.26 -13.90
CA PHE A 35 16.69 11.40 -14.16
C PHE A 35 17.07 12.85 -13.94
N THR A 36 18.15 13.08 -13.21
CA THR A 36 18.74 14.40 -13.08
C THR A 36 20.09 14.45 -13.80
N ASP A 37 20.45 15.62 -14.33
CA ASP A 37 21.79 15.85 -14.84
C ASP A 37 22.77 16.17 -13.68
N LYS A 38 24.05 16.37 -14.01
CA LYS A 38 25.10 16.76 -13.04
C LYS A 38 24.82 18.05 -12.27
N ASP A 39 23.96 18.91 -12.82
CA ASP A 39 23.55 20.17 -12.19
C ASP A 39 22.28 19.97 -11.33
N GLY A 40 21.80 18.73 -11.20
CA GLY A 40 20.60 18.35 -10.46
C GLY A 40 19.30 18.72 -11.17
N LYS A 41 19.32 19.01 -12.47
CA LYS A 41 18.12 19.36 -13.23
C LYS A 41 17.46 18.13 -13.84
N ASP A 42 16.13 18.11 -13.77
CA ASP A 42 15.31 17.09 -14.42
C ASP A 42 15.65 16.99 -15.91
N THR A 43 15.99 15.77 -16.32
CA THR A 43 16.32 15.41 -17.69
C THR A 43 15.65 14.09 -18.05
N LYS A 44 15.72 13.70 -19.32
CA LYS A 44 15.21 12.41 -19.77
C LYS A 44 16.35 11.41 -19.88
N ALA A 45 16.05 10.15 -19.58
CA ALA A 45 16.95 9.05 -19.88
C ALA A 45 17.28 9.02 -21.38
N PRO A 46 18.50 8.61 -21.74
CA PRO A 46 18.84 8.31 -23.13
C PRO A 46 17.89 7.25 -23.72
N GLU A 47 17.52 7.38 -24.99
CA GLU A 47 16.76 6.34 -25.68
C GLU A 47 17.55 5.02 -25.71
N GLY A 48 16.87 3.91 -25.41
CA GLY A 48 17.50 2.59 -25.28
C GLY A 48 17.98 2.25 -23.87
N THR A 49 17.74 3.12 -22.88
CA THR A 49 17.91 2.78 -21.46
C THR A 49 16.98 1.63 -21.08
N LYS A 50 17.49 0.66 -20.31
CA LYS A 50 16.77 -0.52 -19.85
C LYS A 50 16.78 -0.62 -18.34
N PHE A 51 15.69 -1.12 -17.76
CA PHE A 51 15.51 -1.28 -16.33
C PHE A 51 15.41 -2.75 -15.97
N THR A 52 16.19 -3.20 -15.01
CA THR A 52 16.18 -4.60 -14.57
C THR A 52 16.17 -4.69 -13.06
N PRO A 53 15.55 -5.72 -12.47
CA PRO A 53 15.69 -5.99 -11.04
C PRO A 53 17.15 -6.23 -10.66
N GLY A 54 17.58 -5.66 -9.54
CA GLY A 54 18.89 -5.90 -8.95
C GLY A 54 18.97 -7.24 -8.21
N GLU A 55 20.06 -7.44 -7.49
CA GLU A 55 20.24 -8.63 -6.64
C GLU A 55 19.39 -8.52 -5.38
N ASN A 56 18.80 -9.65 -4.94
CA ASN A 56 17.94 -9.73 -3.73
C ASN A 56 16.60 -8.96 -3.84
N VAL A 57 16.04 -8.85 -5.05
CA VAL A 57 14.68 -8.32 -5.20
C VAL A 57 13.67 -9.24 -4.50
N PRO A 58 12.80 -8.70 -3.64
CA PRO A 58 11.78 -9.49 -2.95
C PRO A 58 10.74 -10.06 -3.92
N ASP A 59 10.14 -11.19 -3.54
CA ASP A 59 9.03 -11.79 -4.29
C ASP A 59 7.85 -10.82 -4.40
N GLY A 60 7.16 -10.86 -5.55
CA GLY A 60 6.01 -9.97 -5.80
C GLY A 60 6.36 -8.60 -6.39
N VAL A 61 7.63 -8.36 -6.72
CA VAL A 61 8.07 -7.17 -7.46
C VAL A 61 8.04 -7.43 -8.97
N LYS A 62 7.52 -6.47 -9.72
CA LYS A 62 7.56 -6.43 -11.19
C LYS A 62 8.12 -5.08 -11.63
N ILE A 63 9.05 -5.08 -12.58
CA ILE A 63 9.65 -3.87 -13.14
C ILE A 63 9.43 -3.92 -14.66
N ASP A 64 8.92 -2.83 -15.24
CA ASP A 64 8.86 -2.68 -16.68
C ASP A 64 10.25 -2.35 -17.23
N GLU A 65 10.77 -3.19 -18.13
CA GLU A 65 12.13 -3.05 -18.65
C GLU A 65 12.34 -1.80 -19.50
N ASN A 66 11.27 -1.22 -20.04
CA ASN A 66 11.33 -0.08 -20.97
C ASN A 66 11.01 1.25 -20.28
N THR A 67 10.02 1.27 -19.39
CA THR A 67 9.61 2.51 -18.68
C THR A 67 10.29 2.63 -17.33
N GLY A 68 10.68 1.52 -16.71
CA GLY A 68 11.17 1.48 -15.34
C GLY A 68 10.07 1.57 -14.30
N GLU A 69 8.78 1.51 -14.66
CA GLU A 69 7.69 1.46 -13.69
C GLU A 69 7.77 0.20 -12.84
N ILE A 70 7.53 0.33 -11.53
CA ILE A 70 7.63 -0.77 -10.58
C ILE A 70 6.26 -1.05 -9.98
N THR A 71 5.88 -2.31 -9.90
CA THR A 71 4.73 -2.77 -9.12
C THR A 71 5.21 -3.70 -8.02
N VAL A 72 4.89 -3.38 -6.78
CA VAL A 72 5.28 -4.13 -5.59
C VAL A 72 4.02 -4.65 -4.91
N SER A 73 3.84 -5.97 -4.89
CA SER A 73 2.77 -6.62 -4.14
C SER A 73 3.18 -6.77 -2.67
N ILE A 74 2.48 -6.10 -1.75
CA ILE A 74 2.75 -6.22 -0.33
C ILE A 74 2.04 -7.47 0.22
N PRO A 75 2.73 -8.41 0.89
CA PRO A 75 2.09 -9.60 1.45
C PRO A 75 1.05 -9.23 2.51
N GLU A 76 -0.02 -10.03 2.65
CA GLU A 76 -1.10 -9.76 3.61
C GLU A 76 -0.64 -9.84 5.07
N ASP A 77 0.37 -10.66 5.31
CA ASP A 77 1.05 -10.92 6.59
C ASP A 77 2.16 -9.91 6.92
N ALA A 78 2.41 -8.93 6.04
CA ALA A 78 3.31 -7.82 6.32
C ALA A 78 2.84 -6.98 7.51
N LYS A 79 3.80 -6.52 8.32
CA LYS A 79 3.51 -5.69 9.50
C LYS A 79 3.65 -4.21 9.16
N PRO A 80 2.83 -3.34 9.78
CA PRO A 80 3.01 -1.90 9.66
C PRO A 80 4.43 -1.49 10.09
N GLY A 81 5.10 -0.69 9.25
CA GLY A 81 6.49 -0.28 9.44
C GLY A 81 7.53 -1.19 8.77
N ASP A 82 7.12 -2.34 8.21
CA ASP A 82 8.01 -3.14 7.38
C ASP A 82 8.45 -2.35 6.14
N LYS A 83 9.70 -2.55 5.72
CA LYS A 83 10.30 -1.87 4.57
C LYS A 83 10.71 -2.91 3.54
N ILE A 84 10.20 -2.76 2.33
CA ILE A 84 10.54 -3.58 1.17
C ILE A 84 11.47 -2.75 0.31
N THR A 85 12.75 -3.11 0.28
CA THR A 85 13.74 -2.45 -0.56
C THR A 85 13.86 -3.19 -1.88
N VAL A 86 13.65 -2.46 -2.98
CA VAL A 86 13.72 -2.99 -4.34
C VAL A 86 14.91 -2.33 -5.05
N PRO A 87 16.03 -3.05 -5.22
CA PRO A 87 17.13 -2.58 -6.03
C PRO A 87 16.76 -2.67 -7.52
N VAL A 88 16.99 -1.59 -8.26
CA VAL A 88 16.77 -1.48 -9.70
C VAL A 88 18.08 -1.12 -10.38
N VAL A 89 18.47 -1.91 -11.37
CA VAL A 89 19.65 -1.67 -12.19
C VAL A 89 19.22 -1.03 -13.50
N VAL A 90 19.67 0.21 -13.69
CA VAL A 90 19.49 1.00 -14.90
C VAL A 90 20.68 0.76 -15.81
N THR A 91 20.45 0.23 -17.01
CA THR A 91 21.50 0.01 -18.02
C THR A 91 21.33 0.97 -19.17
N TYR A 92 22.34 1.81 -19.39
CA TYR A 92 22.35 2.82 -20.45
C TYR A 92 22.82 2.23 -21.79
N PRO A 93 22.49 2.89 -22.92
CA PRO A 93 22.89 2.42 -24.25
C PRO A 93 24.42 2.39 -24.47
N ASP A 94 25.20 3.13 -23.69
CA ASP A 94 26.66 3.10 -23.72
C ASP A 94 27.27 1.90 -22.94
N GLY A 95 26.42 1.08 -22.33
CA GLY A 95 26.78 -0.09 -21.53
C GLY A 95 27.09 0.22 -20.06
N THR A 96 27.03 1.49 -19.65
CA THR A 96 27.18 1.88 -18.24
C THR A 96 25.92 1.51 -17.46
N LYS A 97 26.06 1.41 -16.14
CA LYS A 97 24.97 0.99 -15.25
C LYS A 97 24.93 1.84 -14.01
N ASP A 98 23.72 2.11 -13.53
CA ASP A 98 23.43 2.67 -12.21
C ASP A 98 22.52 1.72 -11.43
N THR A 99 22.60 1.81 -10.10
CA THR A 99 21.72 1.06 -9.20
C THR A 99 20.97 2.03 -8.31
N VAL A 100 19.66 1.90 -8.26
CA VAL A 100 18.76 2.73 -7.45
C VAL A 100 17.95 1.83 -6.55
N ASP A 101 17.90 2.16 -5.27
CA ASP A 101 17.09 1.42 -4.31
C ASP A 101 15.78 2.16 -4.08
N VAL A 102 14.66 1.46 -4.25
CA VAL A 102 13.31 1.97 -3.98
C VAL A 102 12.82 1.39 -2.69
N THR A 103 12.33 2.22 -1.76
CA THR A 103 11.75 1.72 -0.52
C THR A 103 10.25 1.80 -0.56
N VAL A 104 9.58 0.65 -0.35
CA VAL A 104 8.13 0.59 -0.11
C VAL A 104 7.90 0.35 1.38
N THR A 105 7.22 1.29 2.03
CA THR A 105 6.88 1.19 3.45
C THR A 105 5.47 0.65 3.62
N VAL A 106 5.34 -0.42 4.41
CA VAL A 106 4.05 -1.01 4.76
C VAL A 106 3.34 -0.12 5.78
N THR A 107 2.12 0.30 5.45
CA THR A 107 1.27 1.13 6.32
C THR A 107 0.26 0.26 7.07
N ASP A 108 -0.40 0.82 8.08
CA ASP A 108 -1.44 0.12 8.83
C ASP A 108 -2.57 -0.39 7.91
N LYS A 109 -2.97 -1.66 8.10
CA LYS A 109 -4.30 -2.13 7.67
C LYS A 109 -5.32 -1.28 8.44
N ASP A 110 -6.37 -0.76 7.79
CA ASP A 110 -7.39 0.01 8.53
C ASP A 110 -8.16 -0.87 9.56
N ALA A 111 -7.95 -2.19 9.52
CA ALA A 111 -8.47 -3.13 10.50
C ALA A 111 -7.82 -2.88 11.88
N GLY A 112 -8.58 -2.25 12.77
CA GLY A 112 -8.16 -1.92 14.14
C GLY A 112 -8.10 -0.42 14.45
N LEU A 113 -8.40 0.46 13.50
CA LEU A 113 -8.53 1.90 13.74
C LEU A 113 -9.88 2.30 14.35
N TYR A 114 -10.84 1.38 14.36
CA TYR A 114 -12.22 1.63 14.73
C TYR A 114 -12.70 0.54 15.70
N GLU A 115 -13.08 0.93 16.92
CA GLU A 115 -13.73 0.02 17.86
C GLU A 115 -15.25 0.18 17.77
N PRO A 116 -15.99 -0.86 17.34
CA PRO A 116 -17.44 -0.81 17.34
C PRO A 116 -17.99 -1.03 18.76
N ALA A 117 -18.94 -0.21 19.19
CA ALA A 117 -19.68 -0.37 20.44
C ALA A 117 -21.19 -0.31 20.19
N TYR A 118 -21.97 -1.07 20.97
CA TYR A 118 -23.42 -0.98 20.97
C TYR A 118 -23.90 -0.37 22.27
N GLU A 119 -24.84 0.58 22.17
CA GLU A 119 -25.53 1.09 23.35
C GLU A 119 -26.48 0.02 23.88
N GLY A 120 -26.35 -0.30 25.18
CA GLY A 120 -27.25 -1.22 25.86
C GLY A 120 -28.62 -0.57 26.05
N LYS A 121 -29.62 -1.03 25.29
CA LYS A 121 -31.01 -0.57 25.42
C LYS A 121 -31.86 -1.60 26.16
N LEU A 122 -32.76 -1.11 27.01
CA LEU A 122 -33.79 -1.94 27.61
C LEU A 122 -34.84 -2.27 26.55
N VAL A 123 -35.16 -3.55 26.44
CA VAL A 123 -36.13 -4.08 25.48
C VAL A 123 -37.43 -4.42 26.20
N VAL A 124 -38.56 -4.01 25.63
CA VAL A 124 -39.90 -4.33 26.15
C VAL A 124 -40.47 -5.50 25.35
N PRO A 125 -40.96 -6.58 26.01
CA PRO A 125 -41.54 -7.71 25.29
C PRO A 125 -42.69 -7.29 24.37
N GLY A 126 -42.58 -7.64 23.08
CA GLY A 126 -43.58 -7.31 22.07
C GLY A 126 -43.39 -5.96 21.35
N GLU A 127 -42.40 -5.16 21.74
CA GLU A 127 -41.97 -3.97 20.98
C GLU A 127 -40.62 -4.20 20.30
N GLU A 128 -40.51 -3.75 19.05
CA GLU A 128 -39.25 -3.74 18.31
C GLU A 128 -38.33 -2.65 18.88
N THR A 129 -37.11 -3.02 19.26
CA THR A 129 -36.09 -2.08 19.73
C THR A 129 -34.89 -2.18 18.81
N LYS A 130 -34.38 -1.03 18.35
CA LYS A 130 -33.24 -0.93 17.45
C LYS A 130 -32.02 -0.35 18.16
N SER A 131 -30.86 -0.94 17.96
CA SER A 131 -29.57 -0.40 18.39
C SER A 131 -28.59 -0.36 17.23
N SER A 132 -27.99 0.81 16.99
CA SER A 132 -26.99 1.00 15.95
C SER A 132 -25.59 1.01 16.58
N PRO A 133 -24.57 0.46 15.90
CA PRO A 133 -23.21 0.51 16.40
C PRO A 133 -22.65 1.93 16.29
N SER A 134 -21.90 2.36 17.29
CA SER A 134 -21.00 3.52 17.23
C SER A 134 -19.57 3.04 16.97
N PHE A 135 -18.74 3.90 16.37
CA PHE A 135 -17.33 3.61 16.10
C PHE A 135 -16.48 4.71 16.69
N THR A 136 -15.46 4.35 17.45
CA THR A 136 -14.44 5.28 17.93
C THR A 136 -13.17 5.13 17.10
N GLY A 137 -12.67 6.24 16.56
CA GLY A 137 -11.41 6.28 15.80
C GLY A 137 -10.19 6.34 16.71
N LYS A 138 -8.98 6.31 16.11
CA LYS A 138 -7.68 6.39 16.82
C LYS A 138 -7.51 7.61 17.76
N ASP A 139 -8.30 8.66 17.56
CA ASP A 139 -8.33 9.87 18.40
C ASP A 139 -9.39 9.83 19.52
N ASP A 140 -9.97 8.66 19.83
CA ASP A 140 -11.10 8.50 20.77
C ASP A 140 -12.34 9.31 20.38
N LYS A 141 -12.44 9.69 19.09
CA LYS A 141 -13.59 10.44 18.56
C LYS A 141 -14.58 9.53 17.88
N ASP A 142 -15.86 9.82 18.10
CA ASP A 142 -16.95 9.23 17.34
C ASP A 142 -16.78 9.51 15.85
N VAL A 143 -16.76 8.43 15.09
CA VAL A 143 -16.59 8.41 13.64
C VAL A 143 -17.66 7.49 13.05
N LYS A 144 -17.96 7.68 11.78
CA LYS A 144 -18.85 6.76 11.08
C LYS A 144 -18.12 5.45 10.77
N ALA A 145 -18.89 4.38 10.62
CA ALA A 145 -18.38 3.12 10.09
C ALA A 145 -17.59 3.37 8.79
N PRO A 146 -16.44 2.71 8.58
CA PRO A 146 -15.75 2.72 7.30
C PRO A 146 -16.71 2.28 6.17
N GLU A 147 -16.65 2.96 5.02
CA GLU A 147 -17.46 2.56 3.86
C GLU A 147 -17.15 1.11 3.46
N GLY A 148 -18.21 0.32 3.22
CA GLY A 148 -18.10 -1.11 2.88
C GLY A 148 -17.94 -2.05 4.07
N SER A 149 -18.09 -1.57 5.31
CA SER A 149 -18.12 -2.42 6.50
C SER A 149 -19.26 -3.44 6.42
N LYS A 150 -18.96 -4.69 6.82
CA LYS A 150 -19.94 -5.79 6.90
C LYS A 150 -20.10 -6.26 8.34
N PHE A 151 -21.34 -6.36 8.79
CA PHE A 151 -21.69 -6.75 10.14
C PHE A 151 -22.35 -8.11 10.17
N LYS A 152 -21.95 -8.97 11.11
CA LYS A 152 -22.62 -10.25 11.36
C LYS A 152 -22.67 -10.55 12.84
N ILE A 153 -23.74 -11.21 13.25
CA ILE A 153 -23.80 -11.84 14.58
C ILE A 153 -22.86 -13.04 14.53
N THR A 154 -21.99 -13.16 15.54
CA THR A 154 -21.02 -14.25 15.59
C THR A 154 -21.73 -15.60 15.63
N ASP A 155 -21.21 -16.55 14.86
CA ASP A 155 -21.66 -17.94 14.81
C ASP A 155 -21.44 -18.58 16.20
N GLY A 156 -22.47 -18.56 17.05
CA GLY A 156 -22.41 -18.96 18.46
C GLY A 156 -23.23 -18.09 19.41
N PHE A 157 -23.72 -16.93 18.97
CA PHE A 157 -24.67 -16.15 19.75
C PHE A 157 -26.03 -16.88 19.81
N THR A 158 -26.52 -17.11 21.03
CA THR A 158 -27.87 -17.64 21.26
C THR A 158 -28.67 -16.54 21.93
N ALA A 159 -29.71 -16.04 21.24
CA ALA A 159 -30.63 -15.09 21.83
C ALA A 159 -31.36 -15.75 23.02
N PRO A 160 -31.69 -14.99 24.08
CA PRO A 160 -32.50 -15.50 25.18
C PRO A 160 -33.85 -16.04 24.67
N GLU A 161 -34.41 -17.03 25.37
CA GLU A 161 -35.67 -17.65 24.97
C GLU A 161 -36.78 -16.60 24.84
N GLY A 162 -37.43 -16.54 23.67
CA GLY A 162 -38.46 -15.54 23.35
C GLY A 162 -37.95 -14.26 22.69
N TYR A 163 -36.64 -14.13 22.45
CA TYR A 163 -36.03 -13.01 21.72
C TYR A 163 -35.56 -13.43 20.33
N GLU A 164 -35.80 -12.59 19.33
CA GLU A 164 -35.21 -12.70 18.00
C GLU A 164 -34.24 -11.53 17.81
N VAL A 165 -32.97 -11.82 17.51
CA VAL A 165 -31.96 -10.79 17.22
C VAL A 165 -31.57 -10.95 15.76
N LYS A 166 -31.73 -9.87 14.99
CA LYS A 166 -31.32 -9.77 13.59
C LYS A 166 -30.28 -8.67 13.50
N ILE A 167 -29.34 -8.78 12.56
CA ILE A 167 -28.40 -7.69 12.27
C ILE A 167 -28.47 -7.35 10.79
N ASP A 168 -28.46 -6.06 10.48
CA ASP A 168 -28.29 -5.59 9.11
C ASP A 168 -26.80 -5.67 8.73
N GLU A 169 -26.47 -6.41 7.68
CA GLU A 169 -25.07 -6.62 7.25
C GLU A 169 -24.38 -5.32 6.81
N ASN A 170 -25.12 -4.32 6.34
CA ASN A 170 -24.55 -3.08 5.81
C ASN A 170 -24.46 -1.97 6.87
N THR A 171 -25.42 -1.93 7.78
CA THR A 171 -25.50 -0.86 8.80
C THR A 171 -25.07 -1.30 10.20
N GLY A 172 -25.12 -2.61 10.46
CA GLY A 172 -24.89 -3.18 11.78
C GLY A 172 -26.03 -2.94 12.76
N GLU A 173 -27.17 -2.39 12.33
CA GLU A 173 -28.34 -2.21 13.20
C GLU A 173 -28.86 -3.59 13.68
N ILE A 174 -29.01 -3.73 15.01
CA ILE A 174 -29.62 -4.88 15.68
C ILE A 174 -30.98 -4.58 16.29
#